data_AF-A0A496DQT1-F1
#
_entry.id   AF-A0A496DQT1-F1
#
_cell.length_a   1.000
_cell.length_b   1.000
_cell.length_c   1.000
_cell.angle_alpha   90.00
_cell.angle_beta   90.00
_cell.angle_gamma   90.00
#
_symmetry.space_group_name_H-M   'P 1'
#
loop_
_entity.id
_entity.type
_entity.pdbx_description
1 polymer ?
#
loop_
_entity_poly.entity_id
_entity_poly.type
_entity_poly.pdbx_seq_one_letter_code
_entity_poly.pdbx_strand_id
1 'polypeptide(L)'
;MYGLSKKKMPYLYLIDEAIGLLNTEIRLIEWHIKYPEQLQQPVNKQALSPLFLADKTTLINIMEMVSGLFLSKEIVYQNGKPAYLVDLSKAFEWLFNIKISDCHQKHEDVIKRKPGKITEFLNGLAELIRKEHEKKGYR
;
A
#
# COMPACT_ATOMS: atom_id res chain seq x y z
N MET A 1 -29.26 -64.77 35.36
CA MET A 1 -29.95 -64.00 34.31
C MET A 1 -28.94 -63.10 33.62
N TYR A 2 -28.96 -63.10 32.30
CA TYR A 2 -27.92 -62.60 31.40
C TYR A 2 -27.57 -61.12 31.61
N GLY A 3 -26.26 -60.84 31.74
CA GLY A 3 -25.70 -59.50 31.64
C GLY A 3 -25.77 -59.01 30.20
N LEU A 4 -26.73 -58.15 29.89
CA LEU A 4 -26.81 -57.40 28.65
C LEU A 4 -25.77 -56.26 28.69
N SER A 5 -24.52 -56.60 28.43
CA SER A 5 -23.54 -55.64 27.94
C SER A 5 -24.07 -55.10 26.61
N LYS A 6 -24.69 -53.92 26.65
CA LYS A 6 -25.05 -53.15 25.45
C LYS A 6 -23.75 -52.79 24.75
N LYS A 7 -23.27 -53.68 23.88
CA LYS A 7 -22.22 -53.43 22.91
C LYS A 7 -22.72 -52.27 22.04
N LYS A 8 -22.37 -51.03 22.40
CA LYS A 8 -22.66 -49.85 21.56
C LYS A 8 -22.08 -50.16 20.20
N MET A 9 -22.95 -50.32 19.20
CA MET A 9 -22.56 -50.67 17.84
C MET A 9 -21.58 -49.59 17.34
N PRO A 10 -20.40 -49.95 16.81
CA PRO A 10 -19.38 -48.99 16.38
C PRO A 10 -19.91 -47.90 15.44
N TYR A 11 -20.95 -48.24 14.68
CA TYR A 11 -21.65 -47.35 13.76
C TYR A 11 -22.39 -46.19 14.43
N LEU A 12 -23.02 -46.41 15.60
CA LEU A 12 -23.69 -45.32 16.34
C LEU A 12 -22.68 -44.28 16.85
N TYR A 13 -21.49 -44.73 17.26
CA TYR A 13 -20.43 -43.82 17.70
C TYR A 13 -19.93 -42.92 16.55
N LEU A 14 -19.75 -43.49 15.36
CA LEU A 14 -19.35 -42.72 14.17
C LEU A 14 -20.42 -41.71 13.74
N ILE A 15 -21.70 -42.03 13.92
CA ILE A 15 -22.81 -41.09 13.67
C ILE A 15 -22.78 -39.94 14.67
N ASP A 16 -22.62 -40.23 15.96
CA ASP A 16 -22.55 -39.20 17.00
C ASP A 16 -21.35 -38.26 16.78
N GLU A 17 -20.22 -38.79 16.32
CA GLU A 17 -19.02 -38.01 15.98
C GLU A 17 -19.23 -37.12 14.75
N ALA A 18 -19.88 -37.65 13.70
CA ALA A 18 -20.24 -36.87 12.52
C ALA A 18 -21.22 -35.73 12.86
N ILE A 19 -22.19 -35.98 13.74
CA ILE A 19 -23.11 -34.94 14.25
C ILE A 19 -22.34 -33.89 15.06
N GLY A 20 -21.39 -34.31 15.89
CA GLY A 20 -20.52 -33.40 16.65
C GLY A 20 -19.69 -32.48 15.75
N LEU A 21 -19.14 -33.01 14.66
CA LEU A 21 -18.41 -32.24 13.65
C LEU A 21 -19.32 -31.23 12.96
N LEU A 22 -20.50 -31.65 12.51
CA LEU A 22 -21.48 -30.75 11.86
C LEU A 22 -21.92 -29.62 12.79
N ASN A 23 -22.18 -29.90 14.06
CA ASN A 23 -22.52 -28.87 15.04
C ASN A 23 -21.38 -27.86 15.27
N THR A 24 -20.14 -28.33 15.17
CA THR A 24 -18.95 -27.47 15.28
C THR A 24 -18.83 -26.55 14.07
N GLU A 25 -19.01 -27.08 12.85
CA GLU A 25 -19.04 -26.31 11.61
C GLU A 25 -20.16 -25.25 11.62
N ILE A 26 -21.37 -25.62 12.02
CA ILE A 26 -22.50 -24.68 12.16
C ILE A 26 -22.13 -23.56 13.13
N ARG A 27 -21.56 -23.88 14.29
CA ARG A 27 -21.15 -22.90 15.29
C ARG A 27 -20.03 -21.99 14.79
N LEU A 28 -19.11 -22.50 13.99
CA LEU A 28 -18.07 -21.68 13.34
C LEU A 28 -18.71 -20.69 12.35
N ILE A 29 -19.66 -21.13 11.52
CA ILE A 29 -20.39 -20.26 10.58
C ILE A 29 -21.20 -19.19 11.33
N GLU A 30 -21.91 -19.55 12.40
CA GLU A 30 -22.63 -18.59 13.24
C GLU A 30 -21.69 -17.55 13.84
N TRP A 31 -20.50 -17.97 14.27
CA TRP A 31 -19.43 -17.07 14.72
C TRP A 31 -18.96 -16.13 13.60
N HIS A 32 -18.80 -16.63 12.37
CA HIS A 32 -18.43 -15.82 11.21
C HIS A 32 -19.47 -14.74 10.90
N ILE A 33 -20.76 -15.07 11.02
CA ILE A 33 -21.86 -14.13 10.81
C ILE A 33 -21.93 -13.09 11.92
N LYS A 34 -21.67 -13.51 13.18
CA LYS A 34 -21.79 -12.65 14.36
C LYS A 34 -20.65 -11.65 14.49
N TYR A 35 -19.44 -12.03 14.07
CA TYR A 35 -18.23 -11.21 14.22
C TYR A 35 -17.42 -11.12 12.92
N PRO A 36 -17.98 -10.55 11.84
CA PRO A 36 -17.29 -10.45 10.56
C PRO A 36 -15.97 -9.66 10.65
N GLU A 37 -15.84 -8.75 11.61
CA GLU A 37 -14.66 -7.93 11.85
C GLU A 37 -13.41 -8.71 12.30
N GLN A 38 -13.57 -9.87 12.96
CA GLN A 38 -12.42 -10.69 13.42
C GLN A 38 -11.79 -11.49 12.27
N LEU A 39 -12.53 -11.64 11.17
CA LEU A 39 -12.17 -12.41 9.98
C LEU A 39 -11.90 -11.53 8.77
N GLN A 40 -12.11 -10.22 8.92
CA GLN A 40 -11.38 -9.29 8.10
C GLN A 40 -9.90 -9.60 8.39
N GLN A 41 -9.28 -10.37 7.49
CA GLN A 41 -7.85 -10.22 7.26
C GLN A 41 -7.64 -8.71 7.29
N PRO A 42 -6.61 -8.18 7.96
CA PRO A 42 -6.21 -6.82 7.68
C PRO A 42 -5.86 -6.85 6.20
N VAL A 43 -6.85 -6.57 5.34
CA VAL A 43 -6.59 -6.19 3.98
C VAL A 43 -5.74 -5.00 4.27
N ASN A 44 -4.45 -5.17 3.97
CA ASN A 44 -3.43 -4.17 4.13
C ASN A 44 -3.71 -3.09 3.07
N LYS A 45 -4.94 -2.59 3.04
CA LYS A 45 -5.35 -1.29 2.55
C LYS A 45 -4.63 -0.36 3.50
N GLN A 46 -3.33 -0.18 3.27
CA GLN A 46 -2.73 1.13 3.46
C GLN A 46 -3.80 2.09 2.96
N ALA A 47 -4.37 2.86 3.89
CA ALA A 47 -5.46 3.77 3.56
C ALA A 47 -5.01 4.52 2.32
N LEU A 48 -5.75 4.36 1.22
CA LEU A 48 -5.40 5.01 -0.04
C LEU A 48 -5.30 6.50 0.27
N SER A 49 -4.24 7.14 -0.24
CA SER A 49 -4.07 8.56 -0.01
C SER A 49 -5.30 9.29 -0.55
N PRO A 50 -5.82 10.33 0.14
CA PRO A 50 -6.90 11.14 -0.42
C PRO A 50 -6.45 11.98 -1.63
N LEU A 51 -5.14 12.02 -1.90
CA LEU A 51 -4.56 12.80 -2.98
C LEU A 51 -4.41 11.97 -4.25
N PHE A 52 -4.75 12.58 -5.38
CA PHE A 52 -4.64 11.99 -6.71
C PHE A 52 -3.98 12.99 -7.64
N LEU A 53 -3.25 12.49 -8.63
CA LEU A 53 -2.74 13.33 -9.70
C LEU A 53 -3.87 13.71 -10.64
N ALA A 54 -3.90 14.99 -11.05
CA ALA A 54 -4.72 15.39 -12.18
C ALA A 54 -4.17 14.75 -13.46
N ASP A 55 -5.05 14.43 -14.43
CA ASP A 55 -4.75 13.72 -15.69
C ASP A 55 -3.56 14.27 -16.49
N LYS A 56 -3.14 15.50 -16.22
CA LYS A 56 -2.03 16.20 -16.91
C LYS A 56 -0.65 15.83 -16.38
N THR A 57 -0.56 15.11 -15.26
CA THR A 57 0.73 14.84 -14.59
C THR A 57 1.31 13.51 -15.03
N THR A 58 2.38 13.54 -15.82
CA THR A 58 3.06 12.32 -16.28
C THR A 58 3.88 11.70 -15.14
N LEU A 59 3.95 10.36 -15.07
CA LEU A 59 4.79 9.63 -14.10
C LEU A 59 6.24 10.12 -14.05
N ILE A 60 6.79 10.54 -15.19
CA ILE A 60 8.15 11.07 -15.29
C ILE A 60 8.33 12.37 -14.48
N ASN A 61 7.30 13.21 -14.37
CA ASN A 61 7.34 14.45 -13.60
C ASN A 61 7.43 14.16 -12.10
N ILE A 62 6.73 13.12 -11.65
CA ILE A 62 6.82 12.66 -10.26
C ILE A 62 8.20 12.06 -9.99
N MET A 63 8.73 11.26 -10.93
CA MET A 63 10.08 10.73 -10.81
C MET A 63 11.15 11.81 -10.83
N GLU A 64 10.93 12.93 -11.51
CA GLU A 64 11.80 14.10 -11.47
C GLU A 64 11.89 14.68 -10.04
N MET A 65 10.75 14.81 -9.35
CA MET A 65 10.72 15.22 -7.94
C MET A 65 11.40 14.21 -7.02
N VAL A 66 11.05 12.92 -7.16
CA VAL A 66 11.62 11.84 -6.34
C VAL A 66 13.14 11.78 -6.52
N SER A 67 13.62 11.92 -7.76
CA SER A 67 15.06 11.92 -8.08
C SER A 67 15.76 13.14 -7.48
N GLY A 68 15.15 14.33 -7.57
CA GLY A 68 15.69 15.53 -6.94
C GLY A 68 15.82 15.41 -5.42
N LEU A 69 14.79 14.87 -4.76
CA LEU A 69 14.78 14.62 -3.32
C LEU A 69 15.78 13.54 -2.90
N PHE A 70 15.92 12.47 -3.69
CA PHE A 70 16.91 11.43 -3.44
C PHE A 70 18.34 11.98 -3.56
N LEU A 71 18.60 12.79 -4.58
CA LEU A 71 19.92 13.40 -4.80
C LEU A 71 20.27 14.47 -3.76
N SER A 72 19.28 15.21 -3.23
CA SER A 72 19.52 16.22 -2.20
C SER A 72 19.99 15.61 -0.88
N LYS A 73 19.59 14.35 -0.59
CA LYS A 73 19.86 13.65 0.68
C LYS A 73 19.33 14.36 1.93
N GLU A 74 18.45 15.36 1.75
CA GLU A 74 17.84 16.13 2.84
C GLU A 74 16.71 15.35 3.53
N ILE A 75 16.13 14.36 2.85
CA ILE A 75 15.15 13.47 3.48
C ILE A 75 15.91 12.36 4.20
N VAL A 76 15.80 12.34 5.52
CA VAL A 76 16.43 11.35 6.39
C VAL A 76 15.37 10.54 7.16
N TYR A 77 15.70 9.30 7.50
CA TYR A 77 14.93 8.54 8.46
C TYR A 77 15.12 9.10 9.88
N GLN A 78 14.30 8.65 10.83
CA GLN A 78 14.44 9.01 12.25
C GLN A 78 15.82 8.68 12.85
N ASN A 79 16.56 7.75 12.25
CA ASN A 79 17.93 7.40 12.63
C ASN A 79 19.00 8.34 12.04
N GLY A 80 18.61 9.39 11.31
CA GLY A 80 19.49 10.37 10.68
C GLY A 80 20.14 9.92 9.37
N LYS A 81 19.90 8.69 8.90
CA LYS A 81 20.42 8.22 7.60
C LYS A 81 19.57 8.77 6.45
N PRO A 82 20.17 9.15 5.32
CA PRO A 82 19.43 9.54 4.12
C PRO A 82 18.47 8.45 3.65
N ALA A 83 17.32 8.87 3.15
CA ALA A 83 16.30 7.98 2.62
C ALA A 83 16.79 7.27 1.35
N TYR A 84 16.51 5.98 1.24
CA TYR A 84 16.78 5.21 0.03
C TYR A 84 15.76 5.56 -1.05
N LEU A 85 16.20 5.51 -2.32
CA LEU A 85 15.35 5.77 -3.48
C LEU A 85 14.07 4.92 -3.47
N VAL A 86 14.20 3.64 -3.13
CA VAL A 86 13.07 2.68 -3.08
C VAL A 86 11.99 3.14 -2.10
N ASP A 87 12.38 3.61 -0.92
CA ASP A 87 11.42 4.01 0.12
C ASP A 87 10.78 5.36 -0.22
N LEU A 88 11.55 6.28 -0.81
CA LEU A 88 11.01 7.52 -1.36
C LEU A 88 10.00 7.24 -2.47
N SER A 89 10.33 6.35 -3.41
CA SER A 89 9.41 5.97 -4.48
C SER A 89 8.13 5.36 -3.92
N LYS A 90 8.21 4.43 -2.97
CA LYS A 90 7.03 3.83 -2.32
C LYS A 90 6.18 4.87 -1.58
N ALA A 91 6.81 5.85 -0.94
CA ALA A 91 6.09 6.94 -0.29
C ALA A 91 5.28 7.77 -1.30
N PHE A 92 5.84 8.04 -2.47
CA PHE A 92 5.15 8.74 -3.55
C PHE A 92 4.09 7.89 -4.26
N GLU A 93 4.32 6.57 -4.41
CA GLU A 93 3.30 5.62 -4.88
C GLU A 93 2.07 5.67 -3.98
N TRP A 94 2.29 5.59 -2.65
CA TRP A 94 1.21 5.70 -1.68
C TRP A 94 0.55 7.08 -1.70
N LEU A 95 1.35 8.16 -1.71
CA LEU A 95 0.86 9.55 -1.64
C LEU A 95 -0.06 9.92 -2.81
N PHE A 96 0.23 9.44 -4.02
CA PHE A 96 -0.51 9.82 -5.22
C PHE A 96 -1.35 8.68 -5.81
N ASN A 97 -1.41 7.53 -5.14
CA ASN A 97 -2.06 6.32 -5.62
C ASN A 97 -1.58 5.91 -7.03
N ILE A 98 -0.27 6.03 -7.28
CA ILE A 98 0.37 5.66 -8.55
C ILE A 98 1.20 4.40 -8.39
N LYS A 99 1.55 3.76 -9.51
CA LYS A 99 2.52 2.68 -9.56
C LYS A 99 3.79 3.13 -10.25
N ILE A 100 4.90 3.13 -9.52
CA ILE A 100 6.25 3.36 -10.01
C ILE A 100 6.89 1.98 -10.19
N SER A 101 6.80 1.44 -11.40
CA SER A 101 7.61 0.26 -11.76
C SER A 101 9.09 0.65 -11.81
N ASP A 102 9.98 -0.30 -11.45
CA ASP A 102 11.44 -0.18 -11.46
C ASP A 102 11.97 1.25 -11.19
N CYS A 103 11.97 1.63 -9.91
CA CYS A 103 12.39 2.97 -9.49
C CYS A 103 13.83 3.32 -9.91
N HIS A 104 14.73 2.34 -10.02
CA HIS A 104 16.12 2.58 -10.42
C HIS A 104 16.21 2.91 -11.90
N GLN A 105 15.56 2.12 -12.76
CA GLN A 105 15.52 2.43 -14.19
C GLN A 105 14.83 3.76 -14.44
N LYS A 106 13.73 4.06 -13.74
CA LYS A 106 13.03 5.35 -13.88
C LYS A 106 13.86 6.54 -13.41
N HIS A 107 14.66 6.37 -12.37
CA HIS A 107 15.63 7.38 -11.96
C HIS A 107 16.67 7.63 -13.06
N GLU A 108 17.28 6.56 -13.58
CA GLU A 108 18.23 6.64 -14.69
C GLU A 108 17.63 7.28 -15.94
N ASP A 109 16.38 6.97 -16.26
CA ASP A 109 15.64 7.55 -17.37
C ASP A 109 15.51 9.07 -17.21
N VAL A 110 15.30 9.57 -15.99
CA VAL A 110 15.27 11.02 -15.68
C VAL A 110 16.65 11.65 -15.92
N ILE A 111 17.72 11.03 -15.43
CA ILE A 111 19.09 11.54 -15.56
C ILE A 111 19.55 11.56 -17.03
N LYS A 112 19.11 10.60 -17.84
CA LYS A 112 19.50 10.46 -19.26
C LYS A 112 18.67 11.32 -20.23
N ARG A 113 17.74 12.14 -19.75
CA ARG A 113 16.90 12.97 -20.64
C ARG A 113 17.73 14.03 -21.37
N LYS A 114 17.15 14.53 -22.48
CA LYS A 114 17.72 15.68 -23.20
C LYS A 114 17.83 16.89 -22.27
N PRO A 115 18.92 17.69 -22.33
CA PRO A 115 19.19 18.80 -21.40
C PRO A 115 18.00 19.74 -21.14
N GLY A 116 17.27 20.12 -22.18
CA GLY A 116 16.11 21.01 -22.05
C GLY A 116 14.86 20.38 -21.42
N LYS A 117 14.85 19.06 -21.21
CA LYS A 117 13.73 18.30 -20.62
C LYS A 117 14.09 17.60 -19.31
N ILE A 118 15.32 17.74 -18.81
CA ILE A 118 15.77 17.07 -17.59
C ILE A 118 14.99 17.57 -16.38
N THR A 119 14.81 18.89 -16.27
CA THR A 119 14.17 19.55 -15.12
C THR A 119 12.97 20.39 -15.53
N GLU A 120 12.30 20.03 -16.63
CA GLU A 120 11.21 20.84 -17.20
C GLU A 120 10.06 21.03 -16.20
N PHE A 121 9.74 19.98 -15.44
CA PHE A 121 8.66 20.05 -14.48
C PHE A 121 9.03 20.87 -13.25
N LEU A 122 10.21 20.64 -12.66
CA LEU A 122 10.71 21.39 -11.51
C LEU A 122 10.88 22.88 -11.83
N ASN A 123 11.37 23.22 -13.03
CA ASN A 123 11.45 24.60 -13.49
C ASN A 123 10.07 25.23 -13.62
N GLY A 124 9.08 24.47 -14.11
CA GLY A 124 7.67 24.92 -14.15
C GLY A 124 7.11 25.21 -12.76
N LEU A 125 7.40 24.38 -11.77
CA LEU A 125 7.01 24.61 -10.37
C LEU A 125 7.71 25.86 -9.79
N ALA A 126 8.99 26.04 -10.05
CA ALA A 126 9.76 27.21 -9.60
C ALA A 126 9.17 28.51 -10.19
N GLU A 127 8.82 28.51 -11.47
CA GLU A 127 8.18 29.66 -12.13
C GLU A 127 6.81 29.99 -11.53
N LEU A 128 6.02 28.99 -11.14
CA LEU A 128 4.73 29.22 -10.45
C LEU A 128 4.94 29.90 -9.10
N ILE A 129 5.95 29.49 -8.33
CA ILE A 129 6.30 30.12 -7.05
C ILE A 129 6.76 31.56 -7.28
N ARG A 130 7.61 31.80 -8.29
CA ARG A 130 8.09 33.14 -8.64
C ARG A 130 6.95 34.07 -9.03
N LYS A 131 6.01 33.60 -9.86
CA LYS A 131 4.81 34.37 -10.23
C LYS A 131 3.93 34.70 -9.04
N GLU A 132 3.74 33.76 -8.11
CA GLU A 132 2.95 34.02 -6.89
C GLU A 132 3.68 35.01 -5.95
N HIS A 133 5.01 34.97 -5.89
CA HIS A 133 5.82 35.94 -5.15
C HIS A 133 5.69 37.35 -5.75
N GLU A 134 5.86 37.49 -7.07
CA GLU A 134 5.68 38.75 -7.79
C GLU A 134 4.27 39.32 -7.61
N LYS A 135 3.25 38.46 -7.71
CA LYS A 135 1.84 38.82 -7.51
C LYS A 135 1.56 39.36 -6.09
N LYS A 136 2.27 38.86 -5.08
CA LYS A 136 2.17 39.33 -3.69
C LYS A 136 2.99 40.59 -3.42
N GLY A 137 3.79 41.06 -4.37
CA GLY A 137 4.56 42.30 -4.27
C GLY A 137 5.72 42.22 -3.28
N TYR A 138 6.17 41.01 -2.94
CA TYR A 138 7.41 40.82 -2.18
C TYR A 138 8.61 41.27 -3.05
N ARG A 139 9.58 41.92 -2.40
CA ARG A 139 10.79 42.49 -3.02
C ARG A 139 12.02 41.81 -2.47
#